data_AF-A0AAW3F9D7-F1
#
_entry.id   AF-A0AAW3F9D7-F1
#
_cell.length_a   1.000
_cell.length_b   1.000
_cell.length_c   1.000
_cell.angle_alpha   90.00
_cell.angle_beta   90.00
_cell.angle_gamma   90.00
#
_symmetry.space_group_name_H-M   'P 1'
#
loop_
_entity.id
_entity.type
_entity.pdbx_description
1 polymer ?
#
loop_
_entity_poly.entity_id
_entity_poly.type
_entity_poly.pdbx_seq_one_letter_code
_entity_poly.pdbx_strand_id
1 'polypeptide(L)'
;MSDIPKTLTALAADAQHGHVDFAGHRWFTMRFGTSTELHGAGDGAVALVTITESLGASADEPPSYSARVEYQRGQDPVVRQSGFASAEDALAWASGFAWTTRQVGSVTWVAGAADADKWHAPIGASQAVIAIYRGREGGAPHYTVTRTLALGTQWVELKVGDRTLGDEARSIVSFEQASAIAVSMTDYVLELMRTAPSAGDGGRAS
;
A
#
# COMPACT_ATOMS: atom_id res chain seq x y z
N MET A 1 12.61 -20.37 -32.48
CA MET A 1 11.16 -20.20 -32.76
C MET A 1 10.73 -18.99 -31.95
N SER A 2 10.19 -17.96 -32.59
CA SER A 2 9.58 -16.83 -31.87
C SER A 2 8.26 -17.33 -31.34
N ASP A 3 8.21 -17.73 -30.07
CA ASP A 3 6.92 -17.94 -29.41
C ASP A 3 6.16 -16.62 -29.49
N ILE A 4 4.98 -16.66 -30.09
CA ILE A 4 4.07 -15.52 -30.07
C ILE A 4 3.78 -15.24 -28.59
N PRO A 5 3.95 -13.99 -28.11
CA PRO A 5 3.61 -13.64 -26.73
C PRO A 5 2.18 -14.10 -26.45
N LYS A 6 2.00 -15.01 -25.49
CA LYS A 6 0.67 -15.51 -25.14
C LYS A 6 -0.02 -14.45 -24.28
N THR A 7 -1.19 -14.00 -24.74
CA THR A 7 -2.07 -13.17 -23.91
C THR A 7 -2.47 -13.94 -22.65
N LEU A 8 -2.66 -13.22 -21.54
CA LEU A 8 -3.11 -13.84 -20.29
C LEU A 8 -4.49 -14.48 -20.48
N THR A 9 -5.34 -13.88 -21.32
CA THR A 9 -6.60 -14.46 -21.76
C THR A 9 -6.42 -15.84 -22.39
N ALA A 10 -5.44 -16.02 -23.28
CA ALA A 10 -5.18 -17.33 -23.88
C ALA A 10 -4.66 -18.33 -22.83
N LEU A 11 -3.76 -17.90 -21.94
CA LEU A 11 -3.29 -18.73 -20.83
C LEU A 11 -4.44 -19.17 -19.92
N ALA A 12 -5.36 -18.25 -19.60
CA ALA A 12 -6.52 -18.54 -18.76
C ALA A 12 -7.49 -19.55 -19.41
N ALA A 13 -7.61 -19.56 -20.74
CA ALA A 13 -8.42 -20.54 -21.46
C ALA A 13 -7.83 -21.97 -21.35
N ASP A 14 -6.51 -22.08 -21.24
CA ASP A 14 -5.80 -23.35 -21.07
C ASP A 14 -5.66 -23.79 -19.59
N ALA A 15 -6.18 -23.00 -18.65
CA ALA A 15 -5.96 -23.21 -17.21
C ALA A 15 -6.65 -24.47 -16.70
N GLN A 16 -5.89 -25.34 -16.03
CA GLN A 16 -6.44 -26.49 -15.31
C GLN A 16 -6.67 -26.11 -13.85
N HIS A 17 -7.93 -26.23 -13.38
CA HIS A 17 -8.33 -25.88 -12.01
C HIS A 17 -7.95 -24.43 -11.62
N GLY A 18 -7.95 -23.50 -12.58
CA GLY A 18 -7.59 -22.09 -12.34
C GLY A 18 -6.08 -21.83 -12.18
N HIS A 19 -5.23 -22.80 -12.52
CA HIS A 19 -3.78 -22.64 -12.48
C HIS A 19 -3.15 -22.70 -13.87
N VAL A 20 -2.11 -21.88 -14.06
CA VAL A 20 -1.30 -21.83 -15.28
C VAL A 20 0.17 -21.72 -14.92
N ASP A 21 1.04 -22.27 -15.76
CA ASP A 21 2.48 -22.03 -15.70
C ASP A 21 2.85 -20.94 -16.72
N PHE A 22 3.46 -19.87 -16.23
CA PHE A 22 3.88 -18.73 -17.04
C PHE A 22 5.23 -18.23 -16.55
N ALA A 23 6.17 -18.07 -17.48
CA ALA A 23 7.54 -17.62 -17.23
C ALA A 23 8.26 -18.41 -16.12
N GLY A 24 8.02 -19.72 -16.03
CA GLY A 24 8.66 -20.59 -15.02
C GLY A 24 8.04 -20.51 -13.62
N HIS A 25 6.95 -19.78 -13.45
CA HIS A 25 6.21 -19.68 -12.20
C HIS A 25 4.79 -20.21 -12.35
N ARG A 26 4.25 -20.73 -11.24
CA ARG A 26 2.86 -21.15 -11.15
C ARG A 26 2.00 -19.97 -10.72
N TRP A 27 0.89 -19.77 -11.42
CA TRP A 27 -0.04 -18.68 -11.16
C TRP A 27 -1.43 -19.21 -10.89
N PHE A 28 -2.21 -18.43 -10.15
CA PHE A 28 -3.66 -18.54 -10.11
C PHE A 28 -4.25 -17.52 -11.06
N THR A 29 -5.11 -17.95 -11.99
CA THR A 29 -5.72 -17.07 -12.98
C THR A 29 -7.15 -16.72 -12.61
N MET A 30 -7.51 -15.45 -12.76
CA MET A 30 -8.88 -14.97 -12.64
C MET A 30 -9.25 -14.14 -13.86
N ARG A 31 -10.49 -14.27 -14.33
CA ARG A 31 -11.02 -13.48 -15.44
C ARG A 31 -12.22 -12.65 -14.96
N PHE A 32 -12.17 -11.35 -15.20
CA PHE A 32 -13.20 -10.38 -14.84
C PHE A 32 -13.55 -9.53 -16.06
N GLY A 33 -14.61 -9.92 -16.79
CA GLY A 33 -15.03 -9.21 -17.99
C GLY A 33 -13.92 -9.14 -19.05
N THR A 34 -13.39 -7.94 -19.27
CA THR A 34 -12.31 -7.65 -20.23
C THR A 34 -10.91 -7.75 -19.62
N SER A 35 -10.79 -8.06 -18.33
CA SER A 35 -9.50 -8.18 -17.64
C SER A 35 -9.20 -9.63 -17.25
N THR A 36 -7.94 -10.01 -17.36
CA THR A 36 -7.41 -11.29 -16.85
C THR A 36 -6.27 -11.01 -15.90
N GLU A 37 -6.32 -11.59 -14.70
CA GLU A 37 -5.32 -11.44 -13.66
C GLU A 37 -4.59 -12.77 -13.44
N LEU A 38 -3.28 -12.69 -13.27
CA LEU A 38 -2.43 -13.77 -12.76
C LEU A 38 -1.91 -13.37 -11.39
N HIS A 39 -2.27 -14.13 -10.37
CA HIS A 39 -1.77 -13.98 -9.00
C HIS A 39 -0.70 -15.03 -8.75
N GLY A 40 0.47 -14.62 -8.27
CA GLY A 40 1.54 -15.56 -8.00
C GLY A 40 1.13 -16.59 -6.96
N ALA A 41 1.35 -17.87 -7.26
CA ALA A 41 1.09 -18.97 -6.34
C ALA A 41 2.40 -19.45 -5.69
N GLY A 42 2.30 -20.00 -4.48
CA GLY A 42 3.45 -20.55 -3.74
C GLY A 42 4.18 -19.52 -2.89
N ASP A 43 5.49 -19.72 -2.74
CA ASP A 43 6.39 -18.92 -1.90
C ASP A 43 7.37 -18.07 -2.74
N GLY A 44 7.94 -17.04 -2.12
CA GLY A 44 8.92 -16.14 -2.74
C GLY A 44 8.34 -14.83 -3.28
N ALA A 45 9.18 -14.02 -3.93
CA ALA A 45 8.80 -12.67 -4.35
C ALA A 45 7.60 -12.66 -5.32
N VAL A 46 7.52 -13.63 -6.22
CA VAL A 46 6.43 -13.75 -7.20
C VAL A 46 5.08 -14.01 -6.52
N ALA A 47 5.05 -14.63 -5.34
CA ALA A 47 3.82 -14.89 -4.59
C ALA A 47 3.10 -13.61 -4.07
N LEU A 48 3.76 -12.45 -4.21
CA LEU A 48 3.25 -11.12 -3.88
C LEU A 48 2.96 -10.29 -5.13
N VAL A 49 3.10 -10.88 -6.32
CA VAL A 49 2.90 -10.22 -7.61
C VAL A 49 1.53 -10.57 -8.18
N THR A 50 0.86 -9.57 -8.73
CA THR A 50 -0.29 -9.74 -9.62
C THR A 50 0.02 -9.07 -10.96
N ILE A 51 -0.13 -9.80 -12.06
CA ILE A 51 -0.07 -9.25 -13.41
C ILE A 51 -1.49 -9.20 -13.97
N THR A 52 -1.90 -8.05 -14.47
CA THR A 52 -3.22 -7.83 -15.05
C THR A 52 -3.05 -7.50 -16.53
N GLU A 53 -3.77 -8.23 -17.38
CA GLU A 53 -4.06 -7.88 -18.76
C GLU A 53 -5.44 -7.24 -18.81
N SER A 54 -5.56 -6.13 -19.51
CA SER A 54 -6.86 -5.51 -19.84
C SER A 54 -6.98 -5.38 -21.35
N LEU A 55 -7.98 -6.06 -21.92
CA LEU A 55 -8.31 -5.94 -23.33
C LEU A 55 -8.78 -4.52 -23.65
N GLY A 56 -8.39 -4.00 -24.81
CA GLY A 56 -8.83 -2.71 -25.30
C GLY A 56 -10.34 -2.64 -25.53
N ALA A 57 -10.86 -1.43 -25.73
CA ALA A 57 -12.29 -1.19 -25.94
C ALA A 57 -12.78 -1.73 -27.29
N SER A 58 -11.87 -1.94 -28.24
CA SER A 58 -12.15 -2.54 -29.55
C SER A 58 -11.27 -3.77 -29.79
N ALA A 59 -11.67 -4.61 -30.75
CA ALA A 59 -10.91 -5.80 -31.14
C ALA A 59 -9.53 -5.49 -31.76
N ASP A 60 -9.36 -4.26 -32.28
CA ASP A 60 -8.12 -3.80 -32.92
C ASP A 60 -7.16 -3.11 -31.95
N GLU A 61 -7.61 -2.81 -30.73
CA GLU A 61 -6.77 -2.19 -29.71
C GLU A 61 -5.96 -3.28 -28.99
N PRO A 62 -4.62 -3.17 -28.94
CA PRO A 62 -3.79 -4.15 -28.28
C PRO A 62 -4.09 -4.18 -26.77
N PRO A 63 -3.96 -5.35 -26.12
CA PRO A 63 -4.10 -5.43 -24.68
C PRO A 63 -3.06 -4.55 -23.97
N SER A 64 -3.45 -3.98 -22.84
CA SER A 64 -2.54 -3.27 -21.94
C SER A 64 -2.26 -4.12 -20.72
N TYR A 65 -1.03 -4.02 -20.20
CA TYR A 65 -0.61 -4.80 -19.03
C TYR A 65 -0.24 -3.89 -17.87
N SER A 66 -0.51 -4.37 -16.66
CA SER A 66 -0.07 -3.74 -15.42
C SER A 66 0.44 -4.80 -14.45
N ALA A 67 1.36 -4.40 -13.59
CA ALA A 67 1.89 -5.22 -12.52
C ALA A 67 1.62 -4.55 -11.17
N ARG A 68 1.34 -5.37 -10.17
CA ARG A 68 1.12 -5.00 -8.79
C ARG A 68 2.05 -5.84 -7.91
N VAL A 69 2.79 -5.19 -7.02
CA VAL A 69 3.65 -5.85 -6.03
C VAL A 69 3.19 -5.48 -4.63
N GLU A 70 2.84 -6.48 -3.82
CA GLU A 70 2.53 -6.32 -2.40
C GLU A 70 3.80 -6.43 -1.57
N TYR A 71 3.90 -5.66 -0.48
CA TYR A 71 5.01 -5.82 0.46
C TYR A 71 4.87 -7.09 1.29
N GLN A 72 3.64 -7.35 1.74
CA GLN A 72 3.24 -8.56 2.45
C GLN A 72 1.81 -8.90 2.07
N ARG A 73 1.49 -10.19 2.00
CA ARG A 73 0.19 -10.67 1.50
C ARG A 73 -0.97 -10.06 2.30
N GLY A 74 -1.88 -9.40 1.59
CA GLY A 74 -3.10 -8.84 2.19
C GLY A 74 -2.86 -7.66 3.13
N GLN A 75 -1.72 -6.99 3.02
CA GLN A 75 -1.38 -5.79 3.78
C GLN A 75 -1.08 -4.62 2.84
N ASP A 76 -1.33 -3.39 3.29
CA ASP A 76 -0.68 -2.22 2.72
C ASP A 76 0.76 -2.13 3.28
N PRO A 77 1.80 -1.90 2.45
CA PRO A 77 1.74 -1.22 1.15
C PRO A 77 1.75 -2.10 -0.12
N VAL A 78 1.29 -1.48 -1.22
CA VAL A 78 1.31 -2.03 -2.58
C VAL A 78 1.85 -0.99 -3.58
N VAL A 79 2.60 -1.42 -4.58
CA VAL A 79 3.00 -0.59 -5.75
C VAL A 79 2.38 -1.16 -7.01
N ARG A 80 1.85 -0.28 -7.87
CA ARG A 80 1.32 -0.64 -9.18
C ARG A 80 2.04 0.15 -10.26
N GLN A 81 2.42 -0.54 -11.34
CA GLN A 81 2.89 0.06 -12.58
C GLN A 81 2.02 -0.43 -13.73
N SER A 82 1.65 0.47 -14.64
CA SER A 82 0.78 0.18 -15.79
C SER A 82 1.40 0.67 -17.10
N GLY A 83 0.83 0.22 -18.22
CA GLY A 83 1.24 0.66 -19.55
C GLY A 83 2.35 -0.21 -20.15
N PHE A 84 2.53 -1.43 -19.64
CA PHE A 84 3.42 -2.40 -20.26
C PHE A 84 2.79 -2.94 -21.55
N ALA A 85 3.63 -3.21 -22.56
CA ALA A 85 3.22 -3.77 -23.84
C ALA A 85 3.02 -5.29 -23.81
N SER A 86 3.58 -5.98 -22.80
CA SER A 86 3.50 -7.42 -22.62
C SER A 86 3.41 -7.83 -21.15
N ALA A 87 2.97 -9.07 -20.90
CA ALA A 87 2.97 -9.66 -19.56
C ALA A 87 4.39 -9.93 -19.05
N GLU A 88 5.31 -10.26 -19.95
CA GLU A 88 6.72 -10.51 -19.66
C GLU A 88 7.43 -9.24 -19.19
N ASP A 89 7.16 -8.08 -19.81
CA ASP A 89 7.71 -6.79 -19.35
C ASP A 89 7.19 -6.42 -17.97
N ALA A 90 5.88 -6.63 -17.74
CA ALA A 90 5.25 -6.40 -16.46
C ALA A 90 5.85 -7.30 -15.36
N LEU A 91 6.10 -8.58 -15.68
CA LEU A 91 6.75 -9.53 -14.79
C LEU A 91 8.22 -9.19 -14.53
N ALA A 92 8.97 -8.78 -15.55
CA ALA A 92 10.37 -8.38 -15.41
C ALA A 92 10.50 -7.16 -14.48
N TRP A 93 9.62 -6.16 -14.64
CA TRP A 93 9.54 -5.04 -13.71
C TRP A 93 9.21 -5.50 -12.29
N ALA A 94 8.18 -6.34 -12.12
CA ALA A 94 7.73 -6.81 -10.81
C ALA A 94 8.79 -7.64 -10.08
N SER A 95 9.50 -8.50 -10.82
CA SER A 95 10.55 -9.38 -10.28
C SER A 95 11.82 -8.62 -9.91
N GLY A 96 12.09 -7.49 -10.58
CA GLY A 96 13.19 -6.58 -10.26
C GLY A 96 12.82 -5.51 -9.23
N PHE A 97 11.56 -5.43 -8.81
CA PHE A 97 11.10 -4.40 -7.88
C PHE A 97 11.70 -4.60 -6.49
N ALA A 98 12.26 -3.54 -5.92
CA ALA A 98 12.81 -3.52 -4.58
C ALA A 98 12.14 -2.42 -3.75
N TRP A 99 11.64 -2.80 -2.58
CA TRP A 99 11.07 -1.87 -1.63
C TRP A 99 12.14 -0.95 -1.05
N THR A 100 11.81 0.34 -0.93
CA THR A 100 12.70 1.29 -0.26
C THR A 100 12.46 1.25 1.24
N THR A 101 13.54 1.20 2.02
CA THR A 101 13.48 1.20 3.48
C THR A 101 14.18 2.42 4.08
N ARG A 102 13.63 2.95 5.18
CA ARG A 102 14.22 4.05 5.96
C ARG A 102 14.14 3.74 7.45
N GLN A 103 15.28 3.71 8.13
CA GLN A 103 15.34 3.53 9.58
C GLN A 103 15.19 4.87 10.30
N VAL A 104 14.28 4.96 11.27
CA VAL A 104 14.14 6.11 12.17
C VAL A 104 13.96 5.61 13.60
N GLY A 105 14.96 5.85 14.45
CA GLY A 105 15.00 5.25 15.78
C GLY A 105 14.92 3.72 15.71
N SER A 106 13.94 3.12 16.38
CA SER A 106 13.68 1.68 16.37
C SER A 106 12.77 1.22 15.22
N VAL A 107 12.22 2.12 14.41
CA VAL A 107 11.21 1.78 13.39
C VAL A 107 11.85 1.75 12.00
N THR A 108 11.61 0.65 11.28
CA THR A 108 11.93 0.53 9.85
C THR A 108 10.69 0.86 9.03
N TRP A 109 10.76 1.97 8.30
CA TRP A 109 9.72 2.39 7.37
C TRP A 109 9.97 1.85 5.99
N VAL A 110 8.89 1.57 5.26
CA VAL A 110 8.89 0.96 3.92
C VAL A 110 8.04 1.78 2.97
N ALA A 111 8.53 1.99 1.76
CA ALA A 111 7.80 2.69 0.71
C ALA A 111 8.15 2.18 -0.69
N GLY A 112 7.31 2.50 -1.66
CA GLY A 112 7.50 2.08 -3.05
C GLY A 112 8.72 2.71 -3.75
N ALA A 113 9.18 3.87 -3.25
CA ALA A 113 10.31 4.62 -3.77
C ALA A 113 10.87 5.54 -2.67
N ALA A 114 12.09 6.06 -2.86
CA ALA A 114 12.75 6.95 -1.90
C ALA A 114 12.06 8.31 -1.73
N ASP A 115 11.36 8.78 -2.76
CA ASP A 115 10.60 10.02 -2.77
C ASP A 115 9.10 9.84 -2.53
N ALA A 116 8.64 8.61 -2.25
CA ALA A 116 7.24 8.28 -2.07
C ALA A 116 6.53 9.19 -1.04
N ASP A 117 5.29 9.55 -1.36
CA ASP A 117 4.42 10.33 -0.47
C ASP A 117 3.85 9.51 0.69
N LYS A 118 3.97 8.18 0.66
CA LYS A 118 3.47 7.31 1.73
C LYS A 118 4.54 6.32 2.17
N TRP A 119 4.71 6.24 3.48
CA TRP A 119 5.62 5.32 4.15
C TRP A 119 4.85 4.52 5.19
N HIS A 120 5.16 3.24 5.28
CA HIS A 120 4.44 2.27 6.09
C HIS A 120 5.41 1.59 7.07
N ALA A 121 4.95 1.29 8.27
CA ALA A 121 5.75 0.51 9.22
C ALA A 121 4.85 -0.29 10.17
N PRO A 122 5.13 -1.57 10.41
CA PRO A 122 4.54 -2.27 11.55
C PRO A 122 5.13 -1.72 12.84
N ILE A 123 4.29 -1.37 13.81
CA ILE A 123 4.71 -0.97 15.14
C ILE A 123 3.84 -1.71 16.17
N GLY A 124 4.46 -2.66 16.87
CA GLY A 124 3.72 -3.59 17.74
C GLY A 124 2.68 -4.38 16.93
N ALA A 125 1.43 -4.38 17.41
CA ALA A 125 0.31 -5.07 16.76
C ALA A 125 -0.46 -4.19 15.74
N SER A 126 0.04 -3.00 15.42
CA SER A 126 -0.64 -2.04 14.54
C SER A 126 0.21 -1.65 13.34
N GLN A 127 -0.45 -1.19 12.29
CA GLN A 127 0.19 -0.62 11.11
C GLN A 127 0.24 0.90 11.23
N ALA A 128 1.39 1.49 10.95
CA ALA A 128 1.60 2.93 10.90
C ALA A 128 1.74 3.40 9.44
N VAL A 129 1.20 4.57 9.14
CA VAL A 129 1.36 5.24 7.85
C VAL A 129 1.74 6.70 8.09
N ILE A 130 2.85 7.14 7.49
CA ILE A 130 3.16 8.55 7.31
C ILE A 130 2.79 8.92 5.87
N ALA A 131 1.87 9.86 5.72
CA ALA A 131 1.57 10.50 4.45
C ALA A 131 2.21 11.89 4.41
N ILE A 132 2.97 12.16 3.36
CA ILE A 132 3.67 13.40 3.05
C ILE A 132 2.90 14.10 1.94
N TYR A 133 2.58 15.36 2.15
CA TYR A 133 1.88 16.18 1.19
C TYR A 133 2.74 17.38 0.86
N ARG A 134 3.27 17.40 -0.35
CA ARG A 134 4.10 18.48 -0.86
C ARG A 134 3.19 19.48 -1.56
N GLY A 135 3.19 20.74 -1.11
CA GLY A 135 2.38 21.80 -1.73
C GLY A 135 2.89 22.20 -3.12
N ARG A 136 2.31 23.25 -3.72
CA ARG A 136 2.92 23.92 -4.89
C ARG A 136 4.34 24.40 -4.54
N GLU A 137 5.16 24.56 -5.59
CA GLU A 137 6.56 25.00 -5.53
C GLU A 137 6.80 26.07 -4.46
N GLY A 138 7.71 25.80 -3.51
CA GLY A 138 8.07 26.71 -2.42
C GLY A 138 7.36 26.46 -1.07
N GLY A 139 6.30 25.65 -1.02
CA GLY A 139 5.68 25.25 0.25
C GLY A 139 6.43 24.10 0.93
N ALA A 140 6.64 24.19 2.26
CA ALA A 140 7.12 23.05 3.04
C ALA A 140 6.19 21.82 2.84
N PRO A 141 6.65 20.58 3.05
CA PRO A 141 5.75 19.42 3.15
C PRO A 141 4.88 19.52 4.41
N HIS A 142 3.68 18.97 4.37
CA HIS A 142 2.90 18.65 5.57
C HIS A 142 2.76 17.15 5.73
N TYR A 143 2.66 16.70 6.98
CA TYR A 143 2.66 15.28 7.31
C TYR A 143 1.36 14.92 8.01
N THR A 144 0.88 13.72 7.73
CA THR A 144 -0.14 13.05 8.54
C THR A 144 0.39 11.71 9.00
N VAL A 145 0.03 11.33 10.21
CA VAL A 145 0.41 10.07 10.83
C VAL A 145 -0.88 9.32 11.15
N THR A 146 -0.97 8.10 10.66
CA THR A 146 -2.10 7.20 10.92
C THR A 146 -1.57 5.94 11.60
N ARG A 147 -2.27 5.46 12.62
CA ARG A 147 -2.05 4.16 13.28
C ARG A 147 -3.34 3.36 13.22
N THR A 148 -3.27 2.16 12.68
CA THR A 148 -4.41 1.25 12.55
C THR A 148 -4.14 -0.02 13.34
N LEU A 149 -4.95 -0.25 14.38
CA LEU A 149 -4.92 -1.48 15.18
C LEU A 149 -6.08 -2.38 14.76
N ALA A 150 -5.78 -3.58 14.26
CA ALA A 150 -6.80 -4.57 13.95
C ALA A 150 -7.15 -5.40 15.21
N LEU A 151 -8.45 -5.61 15.42
CA LEU A 151 -9.06 -6.34 16.54
C LEU A 151 -10.07 -7.35 15.98
N GLY A 152 -9.56 -8.43 15.36
CA GLY A 152 -10.41 -9.39 14.66
C GLY A 152 -11.08 -8.75 13.45
N THR A 153 -12.42 -8.69 13.46
CA THR A 153 -13.21 -8.02 12.40
C THR A 153 -13.37 -6.51 12.64
N GLN A 154 -12.95 -6.00 13.79
CA GLN A 154 -12.97 -4.59 14.14
C GLN A 154 -11.59 -3.99 13.97
N TRP A 155 -11.53 -2.67 13.88
CA TRP A 155 -10.27 -1.94 13.85
C TRP A 155 -10.44 -0.55 14.48
N VAL A 156 -9.34 -0.02 14.99
CA VAL A 156 -9.25 1.34 15.55
C VAL A 156 -8.26 2.13 14.72
N GLU A 157 -8.68 3.31 14.24
CA GLU A 157 -7.81 4.30 13.59
C GLU A 157 -7.50 5.43 14.54
N LEU A 158 -6.23 5.76 14.66
CA LEU A 158 -5.76 7.00 15.27
C LEU A 158 -5.08 7.81 14.17
N LYS A 159 -5.52 9.04 13.97
CA LYS A 159 -4.98 9.93 12.93
C LYS A 159 -4.63 11.28 13.51
N VAL A 160 -3.38 11.67 13.34
CA VAL A 160 -2.87 13.01 13.66
C VAL A 160 -2.45 13.65 12.34
N GLY A 161 -3.03 14.80 12.05
CA GLY A 161 -2.69 15.58 10.87
C GLY A 161 -2.62 17.04 11.24
N ASP A 162 -1.73 17.75 10.57
CA ASP A 162 -1.64 19.19 10.72
C ASP A 162 -2.85 19.88 10.08
N ARG A 163 -3.57 20.72 10.84
CA ARG A 163 -4.72 21.49 10.34
C ARG A 163 -4.36 22.95 10.07
N THR A 164 -3.09 23.33 10.22
CA THR A 164 -2.65 24.72 10.00
C THR A 164 -3.07 25.25 8.64
N LEU A 165 -3.66 26.44 8.62
CA LEU A 165 -4.10 27.15 7.42
C LEU A 165 -3.21 28.38 7.19
N GLY A 166 -2.86 28.66 5.92
CA GLY A 166 -2.11 29.87 5.55
C GLY A 166 -0.68 29.88 6.11
N ASP A 167 -0.34 30.95 6.85
CA ASP A 167 1.01 31.23 7.39
C ASP A 167 1.24 30.66 8.81
N GLU A 168 0.31 29.85 9.34
CA GLU A 168 0.49 29.24 10.64
C GLU A 168 1.71 28.29 10.68
N ALA A 169 2.46 28.35 11.78
CA ALA A 169 3.61 27.49 12.00
C ALA A 169 3.15 26.03 12.10
N ARG A 170 3.62 25.22 11.16
CA ARG A 170 3.27 23.80 11.03
C ARG A 170 3.77 23.02 12.24
N SER A 171 2.92 22.09 12.70
CA SER A 171 3.16 21.30 13.90
C SER A 171 3.99 20.04 13.63
N ILE A 172 3.91 19.46 12.43
CA ILE A 172 4.74 18.32 12.01
C ILE A 172 5.59 18.74 10.81
N VAL A 173 6.89 18.93 11.03
CA VAL A 173 7.78 19.54 10.02
C VAL A 173 8.80 18.57 9.42
N SER A 174 8.93 17.37 9.99
CA SER A 174 9.87 16.36 9.49
C SER A 174 9.31 14.95 9.57
N PHE A 175 9.90 14.07 8.76
CA PHE A 175 9.60 12.65 8.78
C PHE A 175 9.98 12.02 10.14
N GLU A 176 11.10 12.46 10.73
CA GLU A 176 11.56 11.99 12.04
C GLU A 176 10.56 12.33 13.14
N GLN A 177 10.00 13.55 13.12
CA GLN A 177 8.98 13.96 14.06
C GLN A 177 7.68 13.16 13.84
N ALA A 178 7.26 12.97 12.58
CA ALA A 178 6.11 12.13 12.24
C ALA A 178 6.30 10.67 12.72
N SER A 179 7.50 10.13 12.60
CA SER A 179 7.85 8.79 13.10
C SER A 179 7.82 8.72 14.62
N ALA A 180 8.33 9.74 15.33
CA ALA A 180 8.27 9.79 16.78
C ALA A 180 6.81 9.85 17.27
N ILE A 181 5.96 10.66 16.62
CA ILE A 181 4.51 10.69 16.86
C ILE A 181 3.91 9.31 16.63
N ALA A 182 4.26 8.65 15.52
CA ALA A 182 3.73 7.32 15.22
C ALA A 182 3.99 6.35 16.36
N VAL A 183 5.19 6.34 16.94
CA VAL A 183 5.58 5.46 18.06
C VAL A 183 4.76 5.75 19.32
N SER A 184 4.60 7.02 19.71
CA SER A 184 3.96 7.40 20.98
C SER A 184 2.43 7.58 20.91
N MET A 185 1.85 7.60 19.70
CA MET A 185 0.44 7.93 19.48
C MET A 185 -0.52 7.05 20.28
N THR A 186 -0.28 5.74 20.31
CA THR A 186 -1.17 4.80 21.03
C THR A 186 -1.14 5.06 22.53
N ASP A 187 0.04 5.25 23.12
CA ASP A 187 0.18 5.52 24.56
C ASP A 187 -0.49 6.84 24.93
N TYR A 188 -0.31 7.88 24.11
CA TYR A 188 -0.93 9.18 24.31
C TYR A 188 -2.47 9.11 24.27
N VAL A 189 -3.04 8.40 23.29
CA VAL A 189 -4.51 8.28 23.17
C VAL A 189 -5.08 7.45 24.32
N LEU A 190 -4.42 6.35 24.71
CA LEU A 190 -4.85 5.56 25.86
C LEU A 190 -4.84 6.38 27.15
N GLU A 191 -3.83 7.24 27.33
CA GLU A 191 -3.76 8.12 28.49
C GLU A 191 -4.86 9.21 28.49
N LEU A 192 -5.14 9.81 27.32
CA LEU A 192 -6.28 10.72 27.18
C LEU A 192 -7.62 10.05 27.50
N MET A 193 -7.80 8.79 27.08
CA MET A 193 -9.02 8.04 27.38
C MET A 193 -9.16 7.72 28.87
N ARG A 194 -8.06 7.49 29.60
CA ARG A 194 -8.09 7.27 31.05
C ARG A 194 -8.37 8.53 31.85
N THR A 195 -7.96 9.69 31.32
CA THR A 195 -8.02 10.98 32.02
C THR A 195 -9.23 11.83 31.63
N ALA A 196 -10.05 11.39 30.68
CA ALA A 196 -11.30 12.05 30.34
C ALA A 196 -12.21 12.14 31.59
N PRO A 197 -12.66 13.35 31.98
CA PRO A 197 -13.48 13.51 33.17
C PRO A 197 -14.77 12.70 32.99
N SER A 198 -15.07 11.84 33.96
CA SER A 198 -16.37 11.19 34.07
C SER A 198 -17.44 12.26 34.03
N ALA A 199 -18.24 12.28 32.96
CA ALA A 199 -19.42 13.14 32.85
C ALA A 199 -20.40 12.73 33.95
N GLY A 200 -20.25 13.33 35.13
CA GLY A 200 -20.90 12.83 36.34
C GLY A 200 -20.47 13.53 37.61
N ASP A 201 -20.30 14.85 37.57
CA ASP A 201 -20.40 15.68 38.77
C ASP A 201 -21.07 17.01 38.40
N GLY A 202 -22.32 16.89 37.90
CA GLY A 202 -23.31 17.96 38.00
C GLY A 202 -23.71 18.10 39.46
N GLY A 203 -22.79 18.62 40.27
CA GLY A 203 -22.99 18.92 41.67
C GLY A 203 -24.20 19.83 41.85
N ARG A 204 -25.19 19.31 42.58
CA ARG A 204 -26.21 20.08 43.30
C ARG A 204 -25.54 21.30 43.96
N ALA A 205 -25.93 22.50 43.55
CA ALA A 205 -25.88 23.66 44.42
C ALA A 205 -27.33 24.01 44.77
N SER A 206 -27.64 23.83 46.06
CA SER A 206 -28.88 24.28 46.71
C SER A 206 -28.93 25.79 46.83
#